data_AF-A0A5E4Q6C1-F1
#
_entry.id   AF-A0A5E4Q6C1-F1
#
_cell.length_a   1.000
_cell.length_b   1.000
_cell.length_c   1.000
_cell.angle_alpha   90.00
_cell.angle_beta   90.00
_cell.angle_gamma   90.00
#
_symmetry.space_group_name_H-M   'P 1'
#
loop_
_entity.id
_entity.type
_entity.pdbx_description
1 polymer ?
#
loop_
_entity_poly.entity_id
_entity_poly.type
_entity_poly.pdbx_seq_one_letter_code
_entity_poly.pdbx_strand_id
1 'polypeptide(L)'
;MFLIRSGCDIESPRREGPTGDGGDRHTPLHLCCTWGLCDVIQVDKKGRNFLHVAIQNSDVESVMFLLTVNVDVNSRGPAGNESLLRSLLLAGARPNDRDAHKRTALHVAASSGGPTQAALVSALLSGGADANATDAGGDNALHVCAREGHAPVARALLHDCRNPLHELCWCKKDNAATICEIFLEYIPDYPINKTDLQGNSPLLLAYMNGQAAMCRVLVRAGACLALENKDGVSIFNYQVATRQLLHRLLDALPAEAPWGESDMCQECGTKFTLTMRKHHCRHCGRMLCNKCSSQDIPILKFGLNKPQRVCETCFNVLQVGAS
;
A
#
# COMPACT_ATOMS: atom_id res chain seq x y z
N MET A 1 -36.39 6.75 -22.30
CA MET A 1 -36.13 6.75 -23.77
C MET A 1 -36.28 8.13 -24.44
N PHE A 2 -37.06 9.08 -23.89
CA PHE A 2 -37.53 10.27 -24.63
C PHE A 2 -36.73 11.57 -24.39
N LEU A 3 -36.07 11.79 -23.25
CA LEU A 3 -35.57 13.13 -22.89
C LEU A 3 -34.23 13.52 -23.55
N ILE A 4 -33.24 12.62 -23.61
CA ILE A 4 -31.95 12.94 -24.25
C ILE A 4 -32.01 12.85 -25.78
N ARG A 5 -32.88 11.98 -26.33
CA ARG A 5 -33.01 11.83 -27.79
C ARG A 5 -33.58 13.07 -28.48
N SER A 6 -34.26 13.93 -27.72
CA SER A 6 -34.94 15.14 -28.21
C SER A 6 -34.12 16.42 -28.01
N GLY A 7 -32.92 16.36 -27.42
CA GLY A 7 -32.12 17.55 -27.13
C GLY A 7 -32.75 18.51 -26.11
N CYS A 8 -33.63 17.99 -25.25
CA CYS A 8 -34.26 18.80 -24.20
C CYS A 8 -33.25 19.17 -23.13
N ASP A 9 -33.27 20.44 -22.73
CA ASP A 9 -32.50 20.95 -21.59
C ASP A 9 -33.01 20.31 -20.29
N ILE A 10 -32.14 19.52 -19.66
CA ILE A 10 -32.41 18.76 -18.42
C ILE A 10 -32.12 19.57 -17.15
N GLU A 11 -31.45 20.72 -17.30
CA GLU A 11 -31.08 21.62 -16.20
C GLU A 11 -32.11 22.74 -16.02
N SER A 12 -32.95 22.96 -17.03
CA SER A 12 -34.03 23.94 -16.95
C SER A 12 -35.07 23.53 -15.89
N PRO A 13 -35.34 24.37 -14.88
CA PRO A 13 -36.39 24.11 -13.90
C PRO A 13 -37.75 24.10 -14.59
N ARG A 14 -38.64 23.21 -14.13
CA ARG A 14 -40.03 23.17 -14.60
C ARG A 14 -40.67 24.56 -14.42
N ARG A 15 -41.19 25.11 -15.53
CA ARG A 15 -41.95 26.38 -15.52
C ARG A 15 -43.43 26.11 -15.26
N GLU A 16 -44.10 27.08 -14.64
CA GLU A 16 -45.53 27.02 -14.36
C GLU A 16 -46.33 26.83 -15.65
N GLY A 17 -47.27 25.89 -15.61
CA GLY A 17 -48.22 25.68 -16.70
C GLY A 17 -49.26 26.81 -16.77
N PRO A 18 -50.07 26.85 -17.84
CA PRO A 18 -51.12 27.86 -18.03
C PRO A 18 -52.18 27.87 -16.91
N THR A 19 -52.29 26.78 -16.15
CA THR A 19 -53.20 26.62 -15.00
C THR A 19 -52.56 26.94 -13.65
N GLY A 20 -51.27 27.33 -13.62
CA GLY A 20 -50.51 27.57 -12.38
C GLY A 20 -49.92 26.31 -11.74
N ASP A 21 -50.19 25.12 -12.30
CA ASP A 21 -49.62 23.87 -11.79
C ASP A 21 -48.17 23.70 -12.25
N GLY A 22 -47.28 23.29 -11.34
CA GLY A 22 -45.89 22.95 -11.65
C GLY A 22 -44.83 24.03 -11.44
N GLY A 23 -45.07 24.98 -10.53
CA GLY A 23 -44.11 26.00 -10.09
C GLY A 23 -43.06 25.51 -9.07
N ASP A 24 -42.90 24.20 -8.91
CA ASP A 24 -42.05 23.56 -7.92
C ASP A 24 -40.54 23.70 -8.21
N ARG A 25 -40.16 24.34 -9.33
CA ARG A 25 -38.77 24.59 -9.79
C ARG A 25 -37.87 23.34 -9.87
N HIS A 26 -38.41 22.15 -9.63
CA HIS A 26 -37.67 20.92 -9.74
C HIS A 26 -37.28 20.68 -11.20
N THR A 27 -36.02 20.33 -11.41
CA THR A 27 -35.55 19.90 -12.72
C THR A 27 -36.13 18.52 -13.03
N PRO A 28 -36.25 18.14 -14.31
CA PRO A 28 -36.67 16.79 -14.70
C PRO A 28 -35.87 15.67 -13.99
N LEU A 29 -34.63 15.95 -13.59
CA LEU A 29 -33.77 15.04 -12.85
C LEU A 29 -34.18 14.86 -11.38
N HIS A 30 -34.50 15.96 -10.69
CA HIS A 30 -35.00 15.91 -9.30
C HIS A 30 -36.21 14.98 -9.21
N LEU A 31 -37.16 15.11 -10.15
CA LEU A 31 -38.37 14.28 -10.19
C LEU A 31 -38.07 12.80 -10.49
N CYS A 32 -37.11 12.51 -11.39
CA CYS A 32 -36.71 11.12 -11.68
C CYS A 32 -36.09 10.42 -10.46
N CYS A 33 -35.27 11.13 -9.69
CA CYS A 33 -34.64 10.60 -8.49
C CYS A 33 -35.63 10.50 -7.31
N THR A 34 -36.52 11.47 -7.12
CA THR A 34 -37.54 11.45 -6.06
C THR A 34 -38.56 10.32 -6.23
N TRP A 35 -38.84 9.91 -7.47
CA TRP A 35 -39.83 8.86 -7.76
C TRP A 35 -39.22 7.47 -7.98
N GLY A 36 -37.92 7.28 -7.70
CA GLY A 36 -37.28 5.96 -7.76
C GLY A 36 -37.27 5.34 -9.16
N LEU A 37 -37.30 6.18 -10.21
CA LEU A 37 -37.27 5.76 -11.61
C LEU A 37 -35.81 5.41 -12.03
N CYS A 38 -35.17 4.51 -11.30
CA CYS A 38 -33.77 4.09 -11.49
C CYS A 38 -33.51 3.46 -12.88
N ASP A 39 -34.55 2.98 -13.55
CA ASP A 39 -34.48 2.43 -14.92
C ASP A 39 -34.22 3.51 -16.00
N VAL A 40 -34.20 4.79 -15.63
CA VAL A 40 -34.03 5.93 -16.56
C VAL A 40 -32.58 6.45 -16.59
N ILE A 41 -31.61 5.76 -15.96
CA ILE A 41 -30.19 6.15 -16.01
C ILE A 41 -29.64 5.88 -17.43
N GLN A 42 -29.83 6.85 -18.33
CA GLN A 42 -29.38 6.76 -19.72
C GLN A 42 -27.88 7.01 -19.81
N VAL A 43 -27.20 6.17 -20.59
CA VAL A 43 -25.80 6.37 -20.98
C VAL A 43 -25.72 7.06 -22.35
N ASP A 44 -24.76 7.96 -22.53
CA ASP A 44 -24.49 8.55 -23.83
C ASP A 44 -23.84 7.56 -24.81
N LYS A 45 -23.54 7.98 -26.05
CA LYS A 45 -22.87 7.13 -27.06
C LYS A 45 -21.47 6.64 -26.63
N LYS A 46 -20.89 7.21 -25.58
CA LYS A 46 -19.61 6.83 -24.98
C LYS A 46 -19.79 5.99 -23.71
N GLY A 47 -21.02 5.62 -23.34
CA GLY A 47 -21.32 4.84 -22.14
C GLY A 47 -21.42 5.68 -20.85
N ARG A 48 -21.42 7.01 -20.94
CA ARG A 48 -21.44 7.90 -19.78
C ARG A 48 -22.85 8.17 -19.28
N ASN A 49 -23.16 7.78 -18.05
CA ASN A 49 -24.34 8.22 -17.30
C ASN A 49 -24.17 9.62 -16.68
N PHE A 50 -25.22 10.12 -16.02
CA PHE A 50 -25.24 11.44 -15.37
C PHE A 50 -24.18 11.60 -14.26
N LEU A 51 -23.87 10.53 -13.52
CA LEU A 51 -22.80 10.55 -12.52
C LEU A 51 -21.44 10.90 -13.18
N HIS A 52 -21.14 10.40 -14.37
CA HIS A 52 -19.91 10.79 -15.09
C HIS A 52 -19.89 12.26 -15.48
N VAL A 53 -21.04 12.81 -15.89
CA VAL A 53 -21.11 14.23 -16.29
C VAL A 53 -20.90 15.12 -15.07
N ALA A 54 -21.51 14.78 -13.93
CA ALA A 54 -21.30 15.47 -12.66
C ALA A 54 -19.84 15.39 -12.19
N ILE A 55 -19.22 14.20 -12.25
CA ILE A 55 -17.79 14.02 -11.93
C ILE A 55 -16.89 14.82 -12.89
N GLN A 56 -17.16 14.77 -14.19
CA GLN A 56 -16.38 15.48 -15.20
C GLN A 56 -16.45 17.00 -15.02
N ASN A 57 -17.61 17.52 -14.60
CA ASN A 57 -17.81 18.93 -14.32
C ASN A 57 -17.35 19.33 -12.91
N SER A 58 -16.85 18.39 -12.09
CA SER A 58 -16.51 18.60 -10.68
C SER A 58 -17.68 19.15 -9.85
N ASP A 59 -18.91 18.77 -10.21
CA ASP A 59 -20.13 19.18 -9.50
C ASP A 59 -20.35 18.31 -8.25
N VAL A 60 -19.79 18.77 -7.12
CA VAL A 60 -19.78 18.04 -5.86
C VAL A 60 -21.19 17.86 -5.30
N GLU A 61 -22.07 18.84 -5.43
CA GLU A 61 -23.43 18.78 -4.88
C GLU A 61 -24.24 17.69 -5.59
N SER A 62 -24.20 17.67 -6.92
CA SER A 62 -24.85 16.63 -7.71
C SER A 62 -24.28 15.24 -7.42
N VAL A 63 -22.96 15.11 -7.21
CA VAL A 63 -22.35 13.82 -6.85
C VAL A 63 -22.82 13.36 -5.47
N MET A 64 -22.81 14.23 -4.45
CA MET A 64 -23.26 13.86 -3.10
C MET A 64 -24.74 13.49 -3.06
N PHE A 65 -25.58 14.19 -3.84
CA PHE A 65 -26.97 13.82 -4.02
C PHE A 65 -27.11 12.43 -4.64
N LEU A 66 -26.42 12.14 -5.75
CA LEU A 66 -26.48 10.84 -6.43
C LEU A 66 -25.97 9.68 -5.56
N LEU A 67 -24.96 9.93 -4.72
CA LEU A 67 -24.48 8.98 -3.72
C LEU A 67 -25.54 8.68 -2.65
N THR A 68 -26.33 9.68 -2.25
CA THR A 68 -27.42 9.51 -1.27
C THR A 68 -28.58 8.67 -1.83
N VAL A 69 -28.81 8.72 -3.15
CA VAL A 69 -29.85 7.93 -3.83
C VAL A 69 -29.35 6.52 -4.24
N ASN A 70 -28.17 6.11 -3.76
CA ASN A 70 -27.61 4.76 -3.92
C ASN A 70 -27.42 4.34 -5.40
N VAL A 71 -27.07 5.30 -6.27
CA VAL A 71 -26.71 5.06 -7.67
C VAL A 71 -25.44 4.20 -7.75
N ASP A 72 -25.36 3.26 -8.70
CA ASP A 72 -24.16 2.46 -8.91
C ASP A 72 -22.96 3.35 -9.30
N VAL A 73 -22.02 3.45 -8.36
CA VAL A 73 -20.80 4.27 -8.46
C VAL A 73 -19.74 3.67 -9.39
N ASN A 74 -19.91 2.44 -9.88
CA ASN A 74 -18.90 1.71 -10.66
C ASN A 74 -19.04 1.89 -12.18
N SER A 75 -19.82 2.88 -12.60
CA SER A 75 -19.96 3.18 -14.03
C SER A 75 -18.65 3.75 -14.61
N ARG A 76 -18.33 3.42 -15.88
CA ARG A 76 -17.03 3.69 -16.52
C ARG A 76 -16.81 5.16 -16.95
N GLY A 77 -15.92 5.90 -16.27
CA GLY A 77 -15.43 7.21 -16.72
C GLY A 77 -14.31 7.83 -15.88
N PRO A 78 -13.76 8.99 -16.29
CA PRO A 78 -12.60 9.61 -15.64
C PRO A 78 -12.99 10.34 -14.34
N ALA A 79 -12.20 10.14 -13.27
CA ALA A 79 -12.31 10.89 -12.01
C ALA A 79 -11.31 12.05 -12.01
N GLY A 80 -11.79 13.29 -11.89
CA GLY A 80 -10.97 14.50 -12.03
C GLY A 80 -10.54 15.21 -10.73
N ASN A 81 -10.99 14.77 -9.55
CA ASN A 81 -10.79 15.51 -8.30
C ASN A 81 -10.64 14.59 -7.07
N GLU A 82 -9.71 14.93 -6.17
CA GLU A 82 -9.33 14.13 -4.99
C GLU A 82 -10.47 13.97 -3.97
N SER A 83 -11.18 15.04 -3.63
CA SER A 83 -12.28 15.01 -2.64
C SER A 83 -13.45 14.15 -3.12
N LEU A 84 -13.76 14.25 -4.42
CA LEU A 84 -14.74 13.44 -5.12
C LEU A 84 -14.30 11.97 -5.17
N LEU A 85 -13.04 11.69 -5.49
CA LEU A 85 -12.50 10.34 -5.51
C LEU A 85 -12.60 9.67 -4.13
N ARG A 86 -12.23 10.36 -3.05
CA ARG A 86 -12.36 9.83 -1.68
C ARG A 86 -13.81 9.51 -1.34
N SER A 87 -14.74 10.38 -1.74
CA SER A 87 -16.18 10.16 -1.52
C SER A 87 -16.70 8.95 -2.31
N LEU A 88 -16.25 8.77 -3.56
CA LEU A 88 -16.58 7.60 -4.37
C LEU A 88 -16.01 6.30 -3.79
N LEU A 89 -14.77 6.31 -3.31
CA LEU A 89 -14.16 5.15 -2.65
C LEU A 89 -14.91 4.77 -1.36
N LEU A 90 -15.32 5.75 -0.55
CA LEU A 90 -16.15 5.52 0.63
C LEU A 90 -17.54 4.98 0.29
N ALA A 91 -18.09 5.38 -0.87
CA ALA A 91 -19.35 4.87 -1.39
C ALA A 91 -19.23 3.49 -2.09
N GLY A 92 -18.06 2.85 -2.03
CA GLY A 92 -17.85 1.49 -2.54
C GLY A 92 -17.39 1.41 -4.01
N ALA A 93 -16.84 2.49 -4.57
CA ALA A 93 -16.21 2.43 -5.88
C ALA A 93 -15.04 1.44 -5.88
N ARG A 94 -14.93 0.61 -6.93
CA ARG A 94 -13.89 -0.41 -7.06
C ARG A 94 -12.63 0.18 -7.73
N PRO A 95 -11.54 0.42 -6.99
CA PRO A 95 -10.33 1.05 -7.56
C PRO A 95 -9.57 0.15 -8.55
N ASN A 96 -9.85 -1.16 -8.53
CA ASN A 96 -9.16 -2.18 -9.32
C ASN A 96 -9.91 -2.59 -10.60
N ASP A 97 -11.06 -1.97 -10.87
CA ASP A 97 -11.79 -2.22 -12.10
C ASP A 97 -10.97 -1.78 -13.32
N ARG A 98 -11.13 -2.53 -14.41
CA ARG A 98 -10.32 -2.40 -15.60
C ARG A 98 -11.12 -1.86 -16.78
N ASP A 99 -10.52 -0.91 -17.49
CA ASP A 99 -11.05 -0.41 -18.75
C ASP A 99 -10.80 -1.41 -19.92
N ALA A 100 -11.19 -1.03 -21.13
CA ALA A 100 -11.01 -1.85 -22.33
C ALA A 100 -9.54 -2.16 -22.66
N HIS A 101 -8.59 -1.39 -22.13
CA HIS A 101 -7.15 -1.57 -22.29
C HIS A 101 -6.52 -2.25 -21.06
N LYS A 102 -7.33 -2.87 -20.20
CA LYS A 102 -6.93 -3.47 -18.91
C LYS A 102 -6.32 -2.47 -17.91
N ARG A 103 -6.47 -1.16 -18.12
CA ARG A 103 -5.93 -0.13 -17.23
C ARG A 103 -6.85 0.04 -16.02
N THR A 104 -6.26 0.17 -14.84
CA THR A 104 -6.96 0.56 -13.60
C THR A 104 -7.01 2.08 -13.44
N ALA A 105 -7.79 2.57 -12.48
CA ALA A 105 -7.79 4.00 -12.12
C ALA A 105 -6.37 4.51 -11.79
N LEU A 106 -5.51 3.66 -11.23
CA LEU A 106 -4.13 4.01 -10.91
C LEU A 106 -3.25 4.22 -12.15
N HIS A 107 -3.48 3.49 -13.25
CA HIS A 107 -2.76 3.73 -14.52
C HIS A 107 -3.15 5.06 -15.14
N VAL A 108 -4.45 5.38 -15.14
CA VAL A 108 -4.97 6.65 -15.64
C VAL A 108 -4.44 7.80 -14.80
N ALA A 109 -4.38 7.61 -13.48
CA ALA A 109 -3.77 8.59 -12.60
C ALA A 109 -2.26 8.73 -12.86
N ALA A 110 -1.57 7.63 -13.15
CA ALA A 110 -0.14 7.63 -13.44
C ALA A 110 0.24 8.26 -14.79
N SER A 111 -0.67 8.23 -15.78
CA SER A 111 -0.43 8.74 -17.13
C SER A 111 -0.62 10.25 -17.28
N SER A 112 -0.85 10.96 -16.17
CA SER A 112 -1.08 12.41 -16.20
C SER A 112 -0.20 13.13 -15.17
N GLY A 113 0.29 14.32 -15.53
CA GLY A 113 1.33 15.03 -14.78
C GLY A 113 0.84 16.22 -13.95
N GLY A 114 -0.44 16.22 -13.56
CA GLY A 114 -1.08 17.36 -12.90
C GLY A 114 -0.64 17.59 -11.44
N PRO A 115 -0.77 18.83 -10.92
CA PRO A 115 -0.40 19.16 -9.53
C PRO A 115 -1.21 18.38 -8.49
N THR A 116 -2.43 17.96 -8.84
CA THR A 116 -3.33 17.17 -7.99
C THR A 116 -3.16 15.66 -8.15
N GLN A 117 -2.32 15.21 -9.10
CA GLN A 117 -2.28 13.81 -9.50
C GLN A 117 -1.57 12.90 -8.49
N ALA A 118 -0.54 13.42 -7.82
CA ALA A 118 0.10 12.72 -6.72
C ALA A 118 -0.88 12.43 -5.56
N ALA A 119 -1.76 13.38 -5.25
CA ALA A 119 -2.77 13.23 -4.21
C ALA A 119 -3.86 12.22 -4.61
N LEU A 120 -4.27 12.21 -5.89
CA LEU A 120 -5.16 11.17 -6.44
C LEU A 120 -4.55 9.77 -6.34
N VAL A 121 -3.26 9.61 -6.67
CA VAL A 121 -2.54 8.34 -6.53
C VAL A 121 -2.52 7.88 -5.07
N SER A 122 -2.16 8.74 -4.13
CA SER A 122 -2.17 8.38 -2.71
C SER A 122 -3.57 8.03 -2.20
N ALA A 123 -4.61 8.73 -2.66
CA ALA A 123 -5.99 8.41 -2.32
C ALA A 123 -6.43 7.04 -2.89
N LEU A 124 -6.06 6.72 -4.14
CA LEU A 124 -6.33 5.42 -4.74
C LEU A 124 -5.62 4.29 -3.98
N LEU A 125 -4.34 4.47 -3.64
CA LEU A 125 -3.56 3.47 -2.90
C LEU A 125 -4.10 3.26 -1.49
N SER A 126 -4.46 4.35 -0.81
CA SER A 126 -5.14 4.29 0.50
C SER A 126 -6.52 3.60 0.40
N GLY A 127 -7.18 3.72 -0.74
CA GLY A 127 -8.45 3.06 -1.07
C GLY A 127 -8.32 1.59 -1.50
N GLY A 128 -7.12 1.01 -1.48
CA GLY A 128 -6.89 -0.40 -1.84
C GLY A 128 -6.68 -0.66 -3.33
N ALA A 129 -6.25 0.35 -4.10
CA ALA A 129 -5.80 0.15 -5.47
C ALA A 129 -4.56 -0.76 -5.52
N ASP A 130 -4.56 -1.73 -6.43
CA ASP A 130 -3.45 -2.62 -6.71
C ASP A 130 -2.42 -1.91 -7.58
N ALA A 131 -1.31 -1.52 -6.94
CA ALA A 131 -0.15 -0.92 -7.57
C ALA A 131 0.49 -1.78 -8.67
N ASN A 132 0.33 -3.10 -8.57
CA ASN A 132 0.98 -4.08 -9.45
C ASN A 132 0.06 -4.55 -10.57
N ALA A 133 -1.18 -4.09 -10.61
CA ALA A 133 -2.06 -4.37 -11.73
C ALA A 133 -1.36 -3.92 -13.01
N THR A 134 -1.39 -4.78 -14.04
CA THR A 134 -0.82 -4.49 -15.35
C THR A 134 -1.91 -4.22 -16.38
N ASP A 135 -1.62 -3.27 -17.26
CA ASP A 135 -2.43 -2.97 -18.43
C ASP A 135 -2.23 -3.99 -19.57
N ALA A 136 -2.83 -3.73 -20.75
CA ALA A 136 -2.71 -4.61 -21.92
C ALA A 136 -1.29 -4.69 -22.49
N GLY A 137 -0.43 -3.70 -22.22
CA GLY A 137 0.99 -3.70 -22.57
C GLY A 137 1.88 -4.40 -21.55
N GLY A 138 1.34 -4.82 -20.40
CA GLY A 138 2.10 -5.38 -19.29
C GLY A 138 2.74 -4.30 -18.40
N ASP A 139 2.43 -3.03 -18.64
CA ASP A 139 2.92 -1.92 -17.84
C ASP A 139 2.07 -1.80 -16.56
N ASN A 140 2.69 -1.46 -15.43
CA ASN A 140 1.98 -1.09 -14.21
C ASN A 140 1.97 0.45 -14.10
N ALA A 141 1.30 0.99 -13.08
CA ALA A 141 1.21 2.43 -12.89
C ALA A 141 2.58 3.12 -12.80
N LEU A 142 3.59 2.47 -12.20
CA LEU A 142 4.94 3.02 -12.11
C LEU A 142 5.63 3.07 -13.49
N HIS A 143 5.52 2.00 -14.30
CA HIS A 143 6.02 1.97 -15.68
C HIS A 143 5.40 3.11 -16.51
N VAL A 144 4.09 3.29 -16.41
CA VAL A 144 3.36 4.37 -17.08
C VAL A 144 3.89 5.73 -16.64
N CYS A 145 3.98 6.02 -15.33
CA CYS A 145 4.44 7.34 -14.87
C CYS A 145 5.91 7.62 -15.22
N ALA A 146 6.75 6.59 -15.24
CA ALA A 146 8.17 6.70 -15.56
C ALA A 146 8.36 7.05 -17.05
N ARG A 147 7.56 6.44 -17.93
CA ARG A 147 7.53 6.75 -19.36
C ARG A 147 7.09 8.19 -19.64
N GLU A 148 6.10 8.67 -18.90
CA GLU A 148 5.59 10.05 -19.03
C GLU A 148 6.43 11.10 -18.27
N GLY A 149 7.42 10.68 -17.47
CA GLY A 149 8.35 11.58 -16.76
C GLY A 149 7.75 12.31 -15.56
N HIS A 150 6.71 11.77 -14.92
CA HIS A 150 5.97 12.47 -13.86
C HIS A 150 6.58 12.24 -12.47
N ALA A 151 7.66 12.96 -12.14
CA ALA A 151 8.40 12.77 -10.89
C ALA A 151 7.57 12.86 -9.59
N PRO A 152 6.59 13.78 -9.43
CA PRO A 152 5.75 13.82 -8.22
C PRO A 152 4.84 12.58 -8.08
N VAL A 153 4.30 12.10 -9.20
CA VAL A 153 3.47 10.89 -9.27
C VAL A 153 4.31 9.64 -9.02
N ALA A 154 5.51 9.57 -9.61
CA ALA A 154 6.49 8.52 -9.33
C ALA A 154 6.85 8.50 -7.84
N ARG A 155 7.03 9.66 -7.22
CA ARG A 155 7.30 9.75 -5.77
C ARG A 155 6.12 9.24 -4.95
N ALA A 156 4.88 9.59 -5.29
CA ALA A 156 3.69 9.09 -4.60
C ALA A 156 3.54 7.57 -4.78
N LEU A 157 3.74 7.08 -6.00
CA LEU A 157 3.76 5.65 -6.29
C LEU A 157 4.90 4.96 -5.51
N LEU A 158 6.12 5.46 -5.48
CA LEU A 158 7.23 4.85 -4.72
C LEU A 158 7.08 5.00 -3.19
N HIS A 159 6.28 5.96 -2.74
CA HIS A 159 6.02 6.20 -1.33
C HIS A 159 4.99 5.21 -0.77
N ASP A 160 3.91 4.99 -1.52
CA ASP A 160 2.74 4.18 -1.11
C ASP A 160 2.69 2.80 -1.80
N CYS A 161 3.23 2.67 -3.01
CA CYS A 161 3.57 1.38 -3.61
C CYS A 161 4.98 1.03 -3.12
N ARG A 162 5.10 -0.12 -2.46
CA ARG A 162 6.31 -0.94 -2.35
C ARG A 162 7.57 -0.28 -2.92
N ASN A 163 8.37 0.28 -2.02
CA ASN A 163 9.64 0.88 -2.39
C ASN A 163 10.48 -0.12 -3.25
N PRO A 164 11.46 0.32 -4.07
CA PRO A 164 12.25 -0.54 -4.94
C PRO A 164 12.75 -1.84 -4.30
N LEU A 165 13.09 -1.83 -3.01
CA LEU A 165 13.48 -3.05 -2.28
C LEU A 165 12.32 -4.02 -2.08
N HIS A 166 11.12 -3.56 -1.72
CA HIS A 166 9.94 -4.44 -1.62
C HIS A 166 9.61 -5.08 -2.95
N GLU A 167 9.78 -4.36 -4.06
CA GLU A 167 9.52 -4.92 -5.39
C GLU A 167 10.55 -5.99 -5.76
N LEU A 168 11.84 -5.73 -5.54
CA LEU A 168 12.89 -6.74 -5.72
C LEU A 168 12.63 -7.99 -4.86
N CYS A 169 12.17 -7.80 -3.62
CA CYS A 169 11.80 -8.90 -2.72
C CYS A 169 10.53 -9.62 -3.16
N TRP A 170 9.66 -8.99 -3.96
CA TRP A 170 8.43 -9.59 -4.47
C TRP A 170 8.64 -10.35 -5.78
N CYS A 171 9.43 -9.83 -6.71
CA CYS A 171 9.56 -10.39 -8.07
C CYS A 171 10.17 -11.80 -8.13
N LYS A 172 10.79 -12.31 -7.05
CA LYS A 172 11.42 -13.65 -6.95
C LYS A 172 12.36 -13.97 -8.13
N LYS A 173 13.05 -12.96 -8.65
CA LYS A 173 14.04 -13.11 -9.73
C LYS A 173 15.42 -13.41 -9.13
N ASP A 174 16.19 -14.27 -9.80
CA ASP A 174 17.52 -14.69 -9.32
C ASP A 174 18.51 -13.53 -9.19
N ASN A 175 18.38 -12.51 -10.04
CA ASN A 175 19.23 -11.32 -10.04
C ASN A 175 18.77 -10.21 -9.08
N ALA A 176 17.67 -10.40 -8.36
CA ALA A 176 17.13 -9.35 -7.49
C ALA A 176 18.14 -8.92 -6.42
N ALA A 177 18.87 -9.87 -5.83
CA ALA A 177 19.90 -9.60 -4.83
C ALA A 177 21.05 -8.76 -5.41
N THR A 178 21.51 -9.07 -6.62
CA THR A 178 22.56 -8.31 -7.31
C THR A 178 22.10 -6.89 -7.63
N ILE A 179 20.86 -6.72 -8.09
CA ILE A 179 20.28 -5.39 -8.34
C ILE A 179 20.21 -4.59 -7.03
N CYS A 180 19.83 -5.24 -5.92
CA CYS A 180 19.79 -4.61 -4.60
C CYS A 180 21.18 -4.17 -4.13
N GLU A 181 22.22 -4.99 -4.31
CA GLU A 181 23.61 -4.62 -3.98
C GLU A 181 24.05 -3.37 -4.75
N ILE A 182 23.89 -3.37 -6.08
CA ILE A 182 24.23 -2.23 -6.93
C ILE A 182 23.44 -0.99 -6.50
N PHE A 183 22.13 -1.15 -6.25
CA PHE A 183 21.27 -0.05 -5.84
C PHE A 183 21.73 0.62 -4.54
N LEU A 184 22.10 -0.18 -3.54
CA LEU A 184 22.57 0.31 -2.24
C LEU A 184 24.00 0.88 -2.32
N GLU A 185 24.81 0.44 -3.27
CA GLU A 185 26.13 1.04 -3.55
C GLU A 185 25.98 2.49 -4.06
N TYR A 186 25.02 2.75 -4.96
CA TYR A 186 24.75 4.09 -5.48
C TYR A 186 23.89 4.96 -4.53
N ILE A 187 23.11 4.35 -3.63
CA ILE A 187 22.25 5.06 -2.67
C ILE A 187 22.48 4.47 -1.26
N PRO A 188 23.61 4.78 -0.61
CA PRO A 188 23.98 4.16 0.67
C PRO A 188 23.04 4.52 1.81
N ASP A 189 22.44 5.72 1.78
CA ASP A 189 21.50 6.20 2.80
C ASP A 189 20.04 5.77 2.55
N TYR A 190 19.82 4.80 1.66
CA TYR A 190 18.47 4.35 1.36
C TYR A 190 17.80 3.75 2.61
N PRO A 191 16.53 4.09 2.90
CA PRO A 191 15.84 3.62 4.11
C PRO A 191 15.45 2.14 4.01
N ILE A 192 16.42 1.25 4.21
CA ILE A 192 16.30 -0.21 4.09
C ILE A 192 15.23 -0.82 4.99
N ASN A 193 14.92 -0.14 6.10
CA ASN A 193 13.95 -0.56 7.11
C ASN A 193 12.56 0.06 6.91
N LYS A 194 12.35 0.89 5.89
CA LYS A 194 11.02 1.41 5.57
C LYS A 194 10.11 0.23 5.23
N THR A 195 8.92 0.20 5.79
CA THR A 195 7.93 -0.86 5.61
C THR A 195 6.90 -0.51 4.54
N ASP A 196 6.23 -1.53 3.99
CA ASP A 196 5.09 -1.37 3.09
C ASP A 196 3.79 -1.01 3.84
N LEU A 197 2.68 -0.91 3.11
CA LEU A 197 1.36 -0.61 3.68
C LEU A 197 0.88 -1.66 4.69
N GLN A 198 1.40 -2.88 4.66
CA GLN A 198 1.10 -3.96 5.60
C GLN A 198 2.09 -4.01 6.76
N GLY A 199 3.09 -3.11 6.78
CA GLY A 199 4.14 -3.08 7.79
C GLY A 199 5.27 -4.08 7.52
N ASN A 200 5.28 -4.78 6.39
CA ASN A 200 6.36 -5.71 6.09
C ASN A 200 7.63 -4.92 5.77
N SER A 201 8.75 -5.29 6.38
CA SER A 201 10.06 -4.81 5.94
C SER A 201 10.52 -5.56 4.69
N PRO A 202 11.44 -5.00 3.88
CA PRO A 202 12.04 -5.72 2.78
C PRO A 202 12.67 -7.05 3.20
N LEU A 203 13.30 -7.08 4.39
CA LEU A 203 13.89 -8.30 4.94
C LEU A 203 12.83 -9.37 5.25
N LEU A 204 11.69 -8.98 5.83
CA LEU A 204 10.59 -9.92 6.09
C LEU A 204 10.05 -10.50 4.79
N LEU A 205 9.80 -9.67 3.77
CA LEU A 205 9.33 -10.15 2.46
C LEU A 205 10.32 -11.12 1.80
N ALA A 206 11.61 -10.78 1.79
CA ALA A 206 12.65 -11.66 1.26
C ALA A 206 12.69 -13.01 1.99
N TYR A 207 12.54 -12.98 3.33
CA TYR A 207 12.56 -14.16 4.17
C TYR A 207 11.33 -15.06 3.92
N MET A 208 10.13 -14.47 3.90
CA MET A 208 8.88 -15.19 3.60
C MET A 208 8.91 -15.86 2.23
N ASN A 209 9.59 -15.24 1.27
CA ASN A 209 9.77 -15.74 -0.09
C ASN A 209 10.95 -16.72 -0.25
N GLY A 210 11.71 -17.01 0.82
CA GLY A 210 12.85 -17.93 0.78
C GLY A 210 14.06 -17.39 0.00
N GLN A 211 14.14 -16.08 -0.26
CA GLN A 211 15.21 -15.47 -1.04
C GLN A 211 16.46 -15.29 -0.19
N ALA A 212 17.19 -16.38 0.05
CA ALA A 212 18.36 -16.40 0.93
C ALA A 212 19.45 -15.40 0.50
N ALA A 213 19.67 -15.21 -0.81
CA ALA A 213 20.62 -14.23 -1.32
C ALA A 213 20.19 -12.80 -0.98
N MET A 214 18.93 -12.44 -1.24
CA MET A 214 18.37 -11.13 -0.91
C MET A 214 18.44 -10.84 0.59
N CYS A 215 18.09 -11.82 1.43
CA CYS A 215 18.18 -11.67 2.88
C CYS A 215 19.61 -11.32 3.34
N ARG A 216 20.63 -11.97 2.75
CA ARG A 216 22.04 -11.68 3.09
C ARG A 216 22.45 -10.28 2.69
N VAL A 217 22.03 -9.80 1.51
CA VAL A 217 22.30 -8.43 1.06
C VAL A 217 21.71 -7.43 2.03
N LEU A 218 20.43 -7.60 2.36
CA LEU A 218 19.71 -6.69 3.25
C LEU A 218 20.33 -6.67 4.66
N VAL A 219 20.67 -7.83 5.21
CA VAL A 219 21.33 -7.92 6.53
C VAL A 219 22.71 -7.26 6.52
N ARG A 220 23.52 -7.45 5.46
CA ARG A 220 24.81 -6.77 5.32
C ARG A 220 24.68 -5.26 5.23
N ALA A 221 23.61 -4.78 4.61
CA ALA A 221 23.27 -3.37 4.52
C ALA A 221 22.59 -2.80 5.79
N GLY A 222 22.53 -3.57 6.88
CA GLY A 222 22.02 -3.08 8.17
C GLY A 222 20.49 -3.12 8.28
N ALA A 223 19.83 -4.06 7.61
CA ALA A 223 18.41 -4.31 7.88
C ALA A 223 18.19 -4.74 9.34
N CYS A 224 17.15 -4.21 9.96
CA CYS A 224 16.71 -4.57 11.30
C CYS A 224 15.96 -5.91 11.25
N LEU A 225 16.48 -6.91 11.96
CA LEU A 225 15.88 -8.26 12.01
C LEU A 225 14.60 -8.29 12.85
N ALA A 226 14.46 -7.34 13.77
CA ALA A 226 13.41 -7.34 14.78
C ALA A 226 12.12 -6.63 14.34
N LEU A 227 12.01 -6.15 13.10
CA LEU A 227 10.79 -5.47 12.64
C LEU A 227 9.63 -6.45 12.54
N GLU A 228 8.47 -6.01 13.05
CA GLU A 228 7.20 -6.72 12.96
C GLU A 228 6.26 -5.97 12.01
N ASN A 229 5.51 -6.73 11.22
CA ASN A 229 4.44 -6.16 10.42
C ASN A 229 3.19 -5.87 11.28
N LYS A 230 2.11 -5.40 10.65
CA LYS A 230 0.86 -5.08 11.37
C LYS A 230 0.22 -6.28 12.07
N ASP A 231 0.55 -7.49 11.65
CA ASP A 231 0.08 -8.75 12.26
C ASP A 231 1.02 -9.27 13.36
N GLY A 232 2.08 -8.52 13.70
CA GLY A 232 3.09 -8.95 14.68
C GLY A 232 4.07 -9.99 14.14
N VAL A 233 4.16 -10.17 12.82
CA VAL A 233 5.03 -11.17 12.18
C VAL A 233 6.41 -10.57 11.90
N SER A 234 7.45 -11.30 12.26
CA SER A 234 8.86 -11.02 11.95
C SER A 234 9.54 -12.28 11.42
N ILE A 235 10.81 -12.16 11.01
CA ILE A 235 11.60 -13.33 10.55
C ILE A 235 11.83 -14.38 11.65
N PHE A 236 11.54 -14.06 12.93
CA PHE A 236 11.71 -14.96 14.06
C PHE A 236 10.50 -15.86 14.33
N ASN A 237 9.29 -15.38 14.03
CA ASN A 237 8.05 -16.10 14.30
C ASN A 237 7.30 -16.54 13.03
N TYR A 238 7.73 -16.08 11.84
CA TYR A 238 7.18 -16.55 10.59
C TYR A 238 7.40 -18.07 10.43
N GLN A 239 6.32 -18.78 10.09
CA GLN A 239 6.34 -20.23 9.98
C GLN A 239 7.08 -20.66 8.70
N VAL A 240 8.13 -21.44 8.88
CA VAL A 240 8.94 -22.03 7.81
C VAL A 240 9.22 -23.49 8.11
N ALA A 241 9.45 -24.30 7.08
CA ALA A 241 9.75 -25.72 7.26
C ALA A 241 11.01 -25.95 8.11
N THR A 242 12.02 -25.09 7.97
CA THR A 242 13.25 -25.15 8.77
C THR A 242 13.73 -23.74 9.14
N ARG A 243 14.31 -23.58 10.34
CA ARG A 243 14.89 -22.31 10.81
C ARG A 243 16.32 -22.08 10.29
N GLN A 244 16.81 -22.92 9.37
CA GLN A 244 18.20 -22.91 8.91
C GLN A 244 18.59 -21.57 8.26
N LEU A 245 17.70 -20.96 7.49
CA LEU A 245 17.95 -19.64 6.91
C LEU A 245 18.14 -18.57 8.00
N LEU A 246 17.28 -18.56 9.03
CA LEU A 246 17.40 -17.63 10.15
C LEU A 246 18.73 -17.82 10.89
N HIS A 247 19.10 -19.06 11.19
CA HIS A 247 20.36 -19.35 11.88
C HIS A 247 21.57 -18.91 11.06
N ARG A 248 21.59 -19.18 9.75
CA ARG A 248 22.65 -18.70 8.85
C ARG A 248 22.72 -17.18 8.77
N LEU A 249 21.58 -16.48 8.75
CA LEU A 249 21.57 -15.01 8.76
C LEU A 249 22.15 -14.46 10.07
N LEU A 250 21.75 -15.03 11.21
CA LEU A 250 22.26 -14.66 12.54
C LEU A 250 23.76 -14.94 12.66
N ASP A 251 24.21 -16.07 12.14
CA ASP A 251 25.63 -16.46 12.16
C ASP A 251 26.47 -15.55 11.25
N ALA A 252 25.94 -15.16 10.09
CA ALA A 252 26.59 -14.27 9.15
C ALA A 252 26.45 -12.76 9.46
N LEU A 253 25.88 -12.37 10.61
CA LEU A 253 25.79 -10.96 11.01
C LEU A 253 27.19 -10.34 11.07
N PRO A 254 27.44 -9.21 10.38
CA PRO A 254 28.76 -8.56 10.37
C PRO A 254 29.03 -7.73 11.62
N ALA A 255 27.96 -7.22 12.25
CA ALA A 255 28.00 -6.41 13.44
C ALA A 255 26.67 -6.60 14.21
N GLU A 256 26.57 -5.93 15.36
CA GLU A 256 25.31 -5.87 16.10
C GLU A 256 24.18 -5.33 15.20
N ALA A 257 23.07 -6.07 15.15
CA ALA A 257 21.91 -5.67 14.37
C ALA A 257 21.24 -4.43 14.99
N PRO A 258 20.67 -3.52 14.17
CA PRO A 258 19.88 -2.41 14.69
C PRO A 258 18.77 -2.89 15.63
N TRP A 259 18.55 -2.12 16.68
CA TRP A 259 17.56 -2.46 17.69
C TRP A 259 16.14 -2.27 17.16
N GLY A 260 15.30 -3.27 17.39
CA GLY A 260 13.86 -3.16 17.20
C GLY A 260 13.22 -2.39 18.34
N GLU A 261 12.05 -1.83 18.04
CA GLU A 261 11.19 -1.17 19.01
C GLU A 261 9.85 -1.91 19.06
N SER A 262 9.40 -2.25 20.27
CA SER A 262 8.10 -2.88 20.49
C SER A 262 7.58 -2.55 21.90
N ASP A 263 6.27 -2.65 22.09
CA ASP A 263 5.65 -2.58 23.41
C ASP A 263 5.36 -3.97 24.01
N MET A 264 5.70 -5.01 23.26
CA MET A 264 5.58 -6.40 23.68
C MET A 264 6.92 -7.12 23.58
N CYS A 265 7.14 -8.10 24.43
CA CYS A 265 8.28 -9.00 24.29
C CYS A 265 8.11 -9.79 23.00
N GLN A 266 9.05 -9.65 22.08
CA GLN A 266 8.96 -10.23 20.74
C GLN A 266 9.08 -11.77 20.72
N GLU A 267 9.33 -12.41 21.86
CA GLU A 267 9.41 -13.87 22.01
C GLU A 267 8.13 -14.43 22.66
N CYS A 268 7.75 -13.94 23.84
CA CYS A 268 6.59 -14.47 24.58
C CYS A 268 5.30 -13.66 24.41
N GLY A 269 5.32 -12.54 23.68
CA GLY A 269 4.17 -11.66 23.47
C GLY A 269 3.70 -10.89 24.71
N THR A 270 4.40 -11.02 25.86
CA THR A 270 4.00 -10.32 27.08
C THR A 270 4.24 -8.82 26.94
N LYS A 271 3.20 -8.01 27.19
CA LYS A 271 3.27 -6.54 27.16
C LYS A 271 4.19 -6.03 28.27
N PHE A 272 5.06 -5.09 27.93
CA PHE A 272 5.93 -4.45 28.92
C PHE A 272 5.11 -3.52 29.84
N THR A 273 5.51 -3.45 31.10
CA THR A 273 4.89 -2.63 32.14
C THR A 273 5.96 -1.86 32.91
N LEU A 274 5.57 -0.95 33.80
CA LEU A 274 6.52 -0.17 34.62
C LEU A 274 7.47 -1.05 35.46
N THR A 275 7.01 -2.23 35.90
CA THR A 275 7.81 -3.18 36.68
C THR A 275 8.61 -4.15 35.81
N MET A 276 8.33 -4.21 34.50
CA MET A 276 8.93 -5.16 33.57
C MET A 276 9.79 -4.41 32.54
N ARG A 277 11.10 -4.38 32.79
CA ARG A 277 12.06 -3.65 31.95
C ARG A 277 12.17 -4.26 30.54
N LYS A 278 12.33 -3.38 29.55
CA LYS A 278 12.68 -3.70 28.16
C LYS A 278 14.17 -4.06 28.08
N HIS A 279 14.52 -5.11 27.36
CA HIS A 279 15.91 -5.51 27.09
C HIS A 279 16.11 -5.79 25.62
N HIS A 280 17.22 -5.34 25.04
CA HIS A 280 17.58 -5.70 23.67
C HIS A 280 18.56 -6.87 23.66
N CYS A 281 18.36 -7.82 22.74
CA CYS A 281 19.36 -8.83 22.44
C CYS A 281 20.54 -8.14 21.72
N ARG A 282 21.73 -8.17 22.30
CA ARG A 282 22.94 -7.54 21.73
C ARG A 282 23.44 -8.20 20.43
N HIS A 283 22.81 -9.30 20.02
CA HIS A 283 23.12 -10.00 18.78
C HIS A 283 22.15 -9.66 17.65
N CYS A 284 20.85 -9.91 17.85
CA CYS A 284 19.83 -9.74 16.82
C CYS A 284 18.97 -8.49 16.94
N GLY A 285 19.16 -7.68 17.98
CA GLY A 285 18.44 -6.42 18.17
C GLY A 285 16.98 -6.54 18.64
N ARG A 286 16.46 -7.75 18.86
CA ARG A 286 15.08 -7.96 19.36
C ARG A 286 14.86 -7.38 20.74
N MET A 287 13.68 -6.83 20.97
CA MET A 287 13.21 -6.36 22.27
C MET A 287 12.50 -7.47 23.05
N LEU A 288 13.02 -7.77 24.25
CA LEU A 288 12.71 -8.96 25.01
C LEU A 288 12.55 -8.64 26.50
N CYS A 289 11.87 -9.55 27.19
CA CYS A 289 11.80 -9.53 28.65
C CYS A 289 13.00 -10.22 29.27
N ASN A 290 13.21 -10.00 30.56
CA ASN A 290 14.34 -10.60 31.30
C ASN A 290 14.38 -12.12 31.20
N LYS A 291 13.23 -12.81 31.10
CA LYS A 291 13.18 -14.27 30.97
C LYS A 291 13.57 -14.74 29.55
N CYS A 292 13.16 -14.02 28.51
CA CYS A 292 13.44 -14.37 27.12
C CYS A 292 14.84 -13.94 26.64
N SER A 293 15.55 -13.15 27.45
CA SER A 293 16.93 -12.72 27.21
C SER A 293 17.80 -12.99 28.44
N SER A 294 17.67 -14.17 29.05
CA SER A 294 18.38 -14.52 30.30
C SER A 294 19.81 -15.01 30.06
N GLN A 295 20.22 -15.21 28.81
CA GLN A 295 21.52 -15.77 28.47
C GLN A 295 22.56 -14.66 28.33
N ASP A 296 23.78 -14.93 28.80
CA ASP A 296 24.92 -14.03 28.66
C ASP A 296 26.09 -14.79 28.01
N ILE A 297 26.62 -14.25 26.91
CA ILE A 297 27.74 -14.84 26.17
C ILE A 297 28.63 -13.77 25.54
N PRO A 298 29.96 -13.93 25.51
CA PRO A 298 30.83 -13.06 24.71
C PRO A 298 30.47 -13.17 23.22
N ILE A 299 30.35 -12.04 22.53
CA ILE A 299 30.09 -12.01 21.08
C ILE A 299 31.40 -11.69 20.37
N LEU A 300 32.29 -12.69 20.32
CA LEU A 300 33.66 -12.51 19.83
C LEU A 300 33.72 -12.01 18.38
N LYS A 301 32.77 -12.42 17.52
CA LYS A 301 32.69 -11.94 16.14
C LYS A 301 32.38 -10.44 16.01
N PHE A 302 31.88 -9.81 17.08
CA PHE A 302 31.69 -8.35 17.16
C PHE A 302 32.77 -7.67 18.01
N GLY A 303 33.82 -8.40 18.42
CA GLY A 303 34.86 -7.89 19.34
C GLY A 303 34.40 -7.71 20.79
N LEU A 304 33.23 -8.26 21.17
CA LEU A 304 32.66 -8.10 22.50
C LEU A 304 33.11 -9.24 23.43
N ASN A 305 34.27 -9.05 24.08
CA ASN A 305 34.88 -10.04 24.96
C ASN A 305 34.17 -10.23 26.30
N LYS A 306 33.42 -9.21 26.77
CA LYS A 306 32.60 -9.32 27.97
C LYS A 306 31.27 -9.99 27.63
N PRO A 307 30.72 -10.85 28.50
CA PRO A 307 29.40 -11.46 28.28
C PRO A 307 28.33 -10.41 28.00
N GLN A 308 27.56 -10.62 26.94
CA GLN A 308 26.47 -9.76 26.52
C GLN A 308 25.15 -10.52 26.61
N ARG A 309 24.11 -9.79 26.99
CA ARG A 309 22.75 -10.29 27.05
C ARG A 309 22.23 -10.64 25.66
N VAL A 310 21.81 -11.88 25.49
CA VAL A 310 21.25 -12.39 24.23
C VAL A 310 19.99 -13.23 24.47
N CYS A 311 19.18 -13.41 23.42
CA CYS A 311 18.07 -14.35 23.45
C CYS A 311 18.57 -15.79 23.28
N GLU A 312 17.72 -16.76 23.64
CA GLU A 312 18.05 -18.18 23.52
C GLU A 312 18.41 -18.60 22.08
N THR A 313 17.69 -18.09 21.07
CA THR A 313 18.02 -18.38 19.66
C THR A 313 19.43 -17.91 19.31
N CYS A 314 19.80 -16.70 19.70
CA CYS A 314 21.13 -16.14 19.45
C CYS A 314 22.21 -16.85 20.26
N PHE A 315 21.91 -17.23 21.50
CA PHE A 315 22.82 -18.01 22.33
C PHE A 315 23.21 -19.33 21.66
N ASN A 316 22.21 -20.08 21.17
CA ASN A 316 22.43 -21.35 20.48
C ASN A 316 23.26 -21.17 19.20
N VAL A 317 22.94 -20.15 18.39
CA VAL A 317 23.71 -19.82 17.17
C VAL A 317 25.16 -19.45 17.50
N LEU A 318 25.39 -18.67 18.56
CA LEU A 318 26.74 -18.23 18.95
C LEU A 318 27.58 -19.34 19.57
N GLN A 319 26.97 -20.37 20.17
CA GLN A 319 27.69 -21.52 20.73
C GLN A 319 28.06 -22.57 19.68
N VAL A 320 27.12 -22.91 18.79
CA VAL A 320 27.23 -24.09 17.91
C VAL A 320 27.50 -23.71 16.45
N GLY A 321 27.27 -22.45 16.07
CA GLY A 321 27.25 -22.00 14.68
C GLY A 321 25.96 -22.39 13.96
N ALA A 322 25.81 -21.95 12.70
CA ALA A 322 24.66 -22.34 11.88
C ALA A 322 24.77 -23.80 11.41
N SER A 323 24.04 -24.71 12.06
CA SER A 323 23.80 -26.08 11.58
C SER A 323 22.65 -26.11 10.55
#